data_AF-A0A7X6ASQ1-F1
#
_entry.id   AF-A0A7X6ASQ1-F1
#
_cell.length_a   1.000
_cell.length_b   1.000
_cell.length_c   1.000
_cell.angle_alpha   90.00
_cell.angle_beta   90.00
_cell.angle_gamma   90.00
#
_symmetry.space_group_name_H-M   'P 1'
#
loop_
_entity.id
_entity.type
_entity.pdbx_description
1 polymer ?
#
loop_
_entity_poly.entity_id
_entity_poly.type
_entity_poly.pdbx_seq_one_letter_code
_entity_poly.pdbx_strand_id
1 'polypeptide(L)'
;RAVNWIERVDDLAWWPVDGDTGWSPVDELDHTVRDLLVEAGRTYAPFMVANADALDSGADEVVCEIDGTEYRQGPFKYQGKCLQWLRDGYHALSDSDRSRVDTVLAGTGCEALFG
;
A
#
# COMPACT_ATOMS: atom_id res chain seq x y z
N ARG A 1 25.62 5.54 -0.43
CA ARG A 1 25.21 6.13 -1.72
C ARG A 1 23.70 5.90 -1.93
N ALA A 2 22.88 6.55 -1.09
CA ALA A 2 21.41 6.69 -1.20
C ALA A 2 21.00 8.18 -1.14
N VAL A 3 21.92 9.04 -0.68
CA VAL A 3 21.74 10.49 -0.50
C VAL A 3 21.41 11.20 -1.81
N ASN A 4 21.98 10.77 -2.94
CA ASN A 4 21.73 11.38 -4.25
C ASN A 4 20.29 11.15 -4.79
N TRP A 5 19.57 10.15 -4.27
CA TRP A 5 18.17 9.90 -4.65
C TRP A 5 17.22 10.78 -3.82
N ILE A 6 17.54 10.98 -2.54
CA ILE A 6 16.81 11.88 -1.63
C ILE A 6 16.98 13.36 -2.04
N GLU A 7 18.12 13.74 -2.60
CA GLU A 7 18.41 15.14 -2.97
C GLU A 7 17.84 15.56 -4.35
N ARG A 8 17.35 14.63 -5.18
CA ARG A 8 16.92 14.92 -6.56
C ARG A 8 15.44 14.67 -6.84
N VAL A 9 14.70 14.08 -5.92
CA VAL A 9 13.25 14.10 -6.00
C VAL A 9 12.84 15.43 -5.38
N ASP A 10 12.52 16.43 -6.22
CA ASP A 10 11.80 17.61 -5.75
C ASP A 10 10.65 17.11 -4.87
N ASP A 11 10.62 17.53 -3.62
CA ASP A 11 9.61 17.11 -2.65
C ASP A 11 8.23 17.43 -3.20
N LEU A 12 7.53 16.45 -3.77
CA LEU A 12 6.20 16.62 -4.35
C LEU A 12 5.16 17.14 -3.34
N ALA A 13 5.52 17.32 -2.06
CA ALA A 13 4.76 18.12 -1.11
C ALA A 13 4.53 19.58 -1.55
N TRP A 14 5.18 20.08 -2.61
CA TRP A 14 4.86 21.39 -3.21
C TRP A 14 3.66 21.36 -4.16
N TRP A 15 3.10 20.18 -4.50
CA TRP A 15 1.90 20.14 -5.35
C TRP A 15 0.73 20.79 -4.60
N PRO A 16 0.13 21.87 -5.14
CA PRO A 16 -0.89 22.62 -4.42
C PRO A 16 -2.17 21.77 -4.34
N VAL A 17 -2.38 21.16 -3.18
CA VAL A 17 -3.62 20.46 -2.84
C VAL A 17 -4.45 21.36 -1.93
N ASP A 18 -5.70 21.66 -2.34
CA ASP A 18 -6.66 22.45 -1.57
C ASP A 18 -8.00 21.69 -1.48
N GLY A 19 -8.22 21.04 -0.34
CA GLY A 19 -9.31 20.06 -0.18
C GLY A 19 -9.18 18.93 -1.19
N ASP A 20 -10.22 18.76 -2.01
CA ASP A 20 -10.23 17.77 -3.11
C ASP A 20 -9.54 18.28 -4.39
N THR A 21 -9.16 19.56 -4.44
CA THR A 21 -8.48 20.17 -5.59
C THR A 21 -7.01 19.78 -5.58
N GLY A 22 -6.48 19.36 -6.73
CA GLY A 22 -5.06 18.98 -6.89
C GLY A 22 -4.82 17.47 -6.96
N TRP A 23 -5.83 16.66 -6.62
CA TRP A 23 -5.85 15.22 -6.87
C TRP A 23 -6.37 14.90 -8.27
N SER A 24 -5.79 13.89 -8.91
CA SER A 24 -6.38 13.33 -10.14
C SER A 24 -7.67 12.58 -9.82
N PRO A 25 -8.73 12.74 -10.63
CA PRO A 25 -9.89 11.87 -10.57
C PRO A 25 -9.48 10.40 -10.70
N VAL A 26 -10.15 9.51 -9.98
CA VAL A 26 -9.80 8.07 -9.95
C VAL A 26 -9.88 7.41 -11.34
N ASP A 27 -10.76 7.92 -12.19
CA ASP A 27 -10.98 7.51 -13.58
C ASP A 27 -9.99 8.13 -14.56
N GLU A 28 -9.16 9.06 -14.10
CA GLU A 28 -8.11 9.74 -14.87
C GLU A 28 -6.70 9.42 -14.33
N LEU A 29 -6.55 8.41 -13.47
CA LEU A 29 -5.24 8.00 -12.97
C LEU A 29 -4.33 7.54 -14.10
N ASP A 30 -3.11 8.06 -14.12
CA ASP A 30 -2.09 7.66 -15.09
C ASP A 30 -1.74 6.17 -14.93
N HIS A 31 -1.48 5.48 -16.04
CA HIS A 31 -1.07 4.08 -16.06
C HIS A 31 0.10 3.77 -15.13
N THR A 32 1.01 4.72 -14.92
CA THR A 32 2.14 4.60 -14.00
C THR A 32 1.70 4.35 -12.56
N VAL A 33 0.58 4.94 -12.12
CA VAL A 33 0.00 4.69 -10.78
C VAL A 33 -0.39 3.22 -10.66
N ARG A 34 -1.00 2.66 -11.70
CA ARG A 34 -1.36 1.24 -11.74
C ARG A 34 -0.12 0.35 -11.70
N ASP A 35 0.93 0.67 -12.45
CA ASP A 35 2.18 -0.10 -12.44
C ASP A 35 2.84 -0.10 -11.05
N LEU A 36 2.81 1.04 -10.35
CA LEU A 36 3.28 1.12 -8.96
C LEU A 36 2.43 0.27 -8.00
N LEU A 37 1.10 0.24 -8.20
CA LEU A 37 0.22 -0.62 -7.40
C LEU A 37 0.47 -2.10 -7.69
N VAL A 38 0.78 -2.49 -8.93
CA VAL A 38 1.18 -3.86 -9.28
C VAL A 38 2.48 -4.24 -8.58
N GLU A 39 3.47 -3.35 -8.61
CA GLU A 39 4.74 -3.57 -7.91
C GLU A 39 4.53 -3.70 -6.40
N ALA A 40 3.73 -2.81 -5.81
CA ALA A 40 3.39 -2.86 -4.39
C ALA A 40 2.60 -4.13 -4.02
N GLY A 41 1.66 -4.56 -4.86
CA GLY A 41 0.87 -5.76 -4.64
C GLY A 41 1.69 -7.05 -4.72
N ARG A 42 2.74 -7.06 -5.55
CA ARG A 42 3.67 -8.20 -5.64
C ARG A 42 4.70 -8.26 -4.51
N THR A 43 5.11 -7.11 -3.98
CA THR A 43 6.27 -7.03 -3.07
C THR A 43 5.90 -6.62 -1.65
N TYR A 44 5.08 -5.59 -1.49
CA TYR A 44 4.81 -4.96 -0.20
C TYR A 44 3.53 -5.47 0.45
N ALA A 45 2.49 -5.76 -0.33
CA ALA A 45 1.23 -6.28 0.20
C ALA A 45 1.39 -7.63 0.93
N PRO A 46 2.11 -8.63 0.40
CA PRO A 46 2.32 -9.91 1.09
C PRO A 46 3.02 -9.73 2.43
N PHE A 47 4.00 -8.83 2.46
CA PHE A 47 4.74 -8.47 3.65
C PHE A 47 3.86 -7.78 4.70
N MET A 48 3.01 -6.82 4.31
CA MET A 48 2.11 -6.13 5.23
C MET A 48 1.11 -7.10 5.88
N VAL A 49 0.56 -8.02 5.08
CA VAL A 49 -0.37 -9.05 5.55
C VAL A 49 0.35 -9.99 6.52
N ALA A 50 1.50 -10.56 6.13
CA ALA A 50 2.25 -11.47 6.99
C ALA A 50 2.72 -10.80 8.29
N ASN A 51 3.05 -9.51 8.26
CA ASN A 51 3.41 -8.77 9.47
C ASN A 51 2.22 -8.61 10.41
N ALA A 52 1.03 -8.32 9.88
CA ALA A 52 -0.19 -8.26 10.69
C ALA A 52 -0.51 -9.64 11.29
N ASP A 53 -0.45 -10.71 10.48
CA ASP A 53 -0.71 -12.07 10.94
C ASP A 53 0.26 -12.49 12.06
N ALA A 54 1.55 -12.18 11.92
CA ALA A 54 2.55 -12.48 12.93
C ALA A 54 2.33 -11.70 14.24
N LEU A 55 1.89 -10.43 14.15
CA LEU A 55 1.52 -9.62 15.32
C LEU A 55 0.30 -10.20 16.03
N ASP A 56 -0.72 -10.61 15.28
CA ASP A 56 -1.98 -11.15 15.80
C ASP A 56 -1.78 -12.54 16.42
N SER A 57 -0.93 -13.37 15.83
CA SER A 57 -0.61 -14.71 16.35
C SER A 57 0.45 -14.69 17.47
N GLY A 58 1.12 -13.56 17.68
CA GLY A 58 2.27 -13.45 18.59
C GLY A 58 3.49 -14.24 18.15
N ALA A 59 3.68 -14.44 16.84
CA ALA A 59 4.87 -15.10 16.30
C ALA A 59 6.13 -14.23 16.47
N ASP A 60 7.29 -14.87 16.60
CA ASP A 60 8.57 -14.17 16.73
C ASP A 60 9.10 -13.65 15.38
N GLU A 61 8.60 -14.20 14.27
CA GLU A 61 9.03 -13.87 12.91
C GLU A 61 7.84 -13.67 11.99
N VAL A 62 7.97 -12.66 11.12
CA VAL A 62 7.21 -12.52 9.87
C VAL A 62 7.91 -13.37 8.83
N VAL A 63 7.17 -14.25 8.17
CA VAL A 63 7.66 -15.06 7.04
C VAL A 63 6.69 -14.88 5.88
N CYS A 64 7.20 -14.48 4.72
CA CYS A 64 6.41 -14.36 3.49
C CYS A 64 7.27 -14.64 2.26
N GLU A 65 6.61 -14.91 1.14
CA GLU A 65 7.29 -15.02 -0.16
C GLU A 65 7.11 -13.71 -0.94
N ILE A 66 8.21 -13.18 -1.47
CA ILE A 66 8.23 -12.01 -2.36
C ILE A 66 9.01 -12.41 -3.62
N ASP A 67 8.35 -12.40 -4.77
CA ASP A 67 8.92 -12.81 -6.06
C ASP A 67 9.70 -14.15 -5.99
N GLY A 68 9.09 -15.17 -5.37
CA GLY A 68 9.69 -16.52 -5.23
C GLY A 68 10.83 -16.61 -4.23
N THR A 69 11.09 -15.54 -3.46
CA THR A 69 12.14 -15.51 -2.43
C THR A 69 11.50 -15.41 -1.05
N GLU A 70 11.91 -16.28 -0.12
CA GLU A 70 11.48 -16.19 1.27
C GLU A 70 12.09 -14.95 1.94
N TYR A 71 11.24 -14.14 2.54
CA TYR A 71 11.60 -12.98 3.34
C TYR A 71 11.25 -13.22 4.80
N ARG A 72 12.19 -12.85 5.70
CA ARG A 72 12.07 -13.01 7.15
C ARG A 72 12.48 -11.75 7.89
N GLN A 73 11.72 -11.39 8.92
CA GLN A 73 12.09 -10.35 9.90
C GLN A 73 11.34 -10.55 11.22
N GLY A 74 11.68 -9.78 12.26
CA GLY A 74 10.83 -9.65 13.45
C GLY A 74 9.58 -8.80 13.17
N PRO A 75 8.42 -9.08 13.77
CA PRO A 75 7.21 -8.29 13.59
C PRO A 75 7.38 -6.83 14.00
N PHE A 76 6.82 -5.92 13.22
CA PHE A 76 6.92 -4.49 13.47
C PHE A 76 5.54 -3.86 13.71
N LYS A 77 5.30 -3.49 14.98
CA LYS A 77 4.02 -2.94 15.47
C LYS A 77 3.53 -1.71 14.70
N TYR A 78 4.44 -0.85 14.26
CA TYR A 78 4.04 0.35 13.52
C TYR A 78 3.48 0.00 12.13
N GLN A 79 4.09 -0.96 11.42
CA GLN A 79 3.57 -1.44 10.13
C GLN A 79 2.20 -2.11 10.26
N GLY A 80 1.93 -2.79 11.39
CA GLY A 80 0.60 -3.30 11.69
C GLY A 80 -0.46 -2.19 11.78
N LYS A 81 -0.11 -1.04 12.39
CA LYS A 81 -1.01 0.13 12.41
C LYS A 81 -1.26 0.71 11.02
N CYS A 82 -0.24 0.72 10.15
CA CYS A 82 -0.41 1.19 8.77
C CYS A 82 -1.45 0.35 8.01
N LEU A 83 -1.41 -0.97 8.12
CA LEU A 83 -2.41 -1.84 7.50
C LEU A 83 -3.81 -1.59 8.09
N GLN A 84 -3.90 -1.47 9.42
CA GLN A 84 -5.17 -1.17 10.08
C GLN A 84 -5.78 0.15 9.55
N TRP A 85 -4.99 1.22 9.44
CA TRP A 85 -5.47 2.50 8.93
C TRP A 85 -5.93 2.44 7.48
N LEU A 86 -5.26 1.66 6.63
CA LEU A 86 -5.73 1.42 5.26
C LEU A 86 -7.10 0.76 5.27
N ARG A 87 -7.26 -0.31 6.05
CA ARG A 87 -8.54 -1.05 6.19
C ARG A 87 -9.63 -0.16 6.77
N ASP A 88 -9.35 0.62 7.80
CA ASP A 88 -10.30 1.57 8.40
C ASP A 88 -10.76 2.62 7.37
N GLY A 89 -9.82 3.21 6.64
CA GLY A 89 -10.11 4.18 5.58
C GLY A 89 -10.97 3.57 4.48
N TYR A 90 -10.62 2.38 4.02
CA TYR A 90 -11.39 1.62 3.04
C TYR A 90 -12.79 1.29 3.57
N HIS A 91 -12.94 0.88 4.83
CA HIS A 91 -14.25 0.58 5.44
C HIS A 91 -15.11 1.83 5.65
N ALA A 92 -14.51 3.01 5.82
CA ALA A 92 -15.24 4.28 5.91
C ALA A 92 -15.79 4.78 4.57
N LEU A 93 -15.37 4.22 3.43
CA LEU A 93 -15.87 4.61 2.11
C LEU A 93 -17.35 4.23 1.91
N SER A 94 -18.04 5.07 1.14
CA SER A 94 -19.34 4.72 0.57
C SER A 94 -19.23 3.50 -0.34
N ASP A 95 -20.33 2.78 -0.57
CA ASP A 95 -20.32 1.62 -1.47
C ASP A 95 -19.88 1.98 -2.89
N SER A 96 -20.27 3.18 -3.36
CA SER A 96 -19.87 3.69 -4.67
C SER A 96 -18.37 3.95 -4.75
N ASP A 97 -17.77 4.57 -3.73
CA ASP A 97 -16.34 4.88 -3.73
C ASP A 97 -15.49 3.63 -3.50
N ARG A 98 -15.97 2.72 -2.65
CA ARG A 98 -15.35 1.41 -2.46
C ARG A 98 -15.25 0.64 -3.78
N SER A 99 -16.35 0.60 -4.55
CA SER A 99 -16.36 -0.05 -5.87
C SER A 99 -15.37 0.59 -6.86
N ARG A 100 -15.19 1.92 -6.81
CA ARG A 100 -14.17 2.63 -7.62
C ARG A 100 -12.76 2.22 -7.21
N VAL A 101 -12.48 2.14 -5.91
CA VAL A 101 -11.20 1.65 -5.38
C VAL A 101 -10.95 0.20 -5.80
N ASP A 102 -11.93 -0.68 -5.64
CA ASP A 102 -11.82 -2.09 -6.03
C ASP A 102 -11.49 -2.22 -7.52
N THR A 103 -12.09 -1.38 -8.36
CA THR A 103 -11.80 -1.35 -9.80
C THR A 103 -10.35 -0.95 -10.10
N VAL A 104 -9.79 0.02 -9.37
CA VAL A 104 -8.39 0.43 -9.53
C VAL A 104 -7.43 -0.66 -9.04
N LEU A 105 -7.76 -1.32 -7.93
CA LEU A 105 -6.92 -2.34 -7.32
C LEU A 105 -6.99 -3.68 -8.05
N ALA A 106 -8.04 -3.94 -8.84
CA ALA A 106 -8.24 -5.21 -9.53
C ALA A 106 -7.04 -5.62 -10.40
N GLY A 107 -6.52 -6.81 -10.11
CA GLY A 107 -5.37 -7.42 -10.75
C GLY A 107 -4.04 -6.77 -10.40
N THR A 108 -3.94 -6.00 -9.31
CA THR A 108 -2.67 -5.42 -8.85
C THR A 108 -1.98 -6.26 -7.78
N GLY A 109 -2.71 -7.09 -7.05
CA GLY A 109 -2.24 -7.82 -5.86
C GLY A 109 -2.46 -7.04 -4.56
N CYS A 110 -2.75 -5.74 -4.62
CA CYS A 110 -3.06 -4.93 -3.44
C CYS A 110 -4.42 -5.26 -2.81
N GLU A 111 -5.29 -6.02 -3.49
CA GLU A 111 -6.57 -6.49 -2.96
C GLU A 111 -6.38 -7.30 -1.66
N ALA A 112 -5.25 -8.02 -1.55
CA ALA A 112 -4.90 -8.79 -0.35
C ALA A 112 -4.80 -7.93 0.92
N LEU A 113 -4.62 -6.60 0.78
CA LEU A 113 -4.61 -5.68 1.92
C LEU A 113 -5.99 -5.56 2.58
N PHE A 114 -7.08 -5.82 1.85
CA PHE A 114 -8.45 -5.51 2.28
C PHE A 114 -9.35 -6.72 2.53
N GLY A 115 -8.91 -7.93 2.16
CA GLY A 115 -9.63 -9.20 2.41
C GLY A 115 -9.89 -9.98 1.15
#